data_AF-A0A2K5D1I6-F1
#
_entry.id   AF-A0A2K5D1I6-F1
#
_cell.length_a   1.000
_cell.length_b   1.000
_cell.length_c   1.000
_cell.angle_alpha   90.00
_cell.angle_beta   90.00
_cell.angle_gamma   90.00
#
_symmetry.space_group_name_H-M   'P 1'
#
loop_
_entity.id
_entity.type
_entity.pdbx_description
1 polymer ?
#
loop_
_entity_poly.entity_id
_entity_poly.type
_entity_poly.pdbx_seq_one_letter_code
_entity_poly.pdbx_strand_id
1 'polypeptide(L)'
;MYHGMNPSNGDGFLEQQQQQQQQPQSPQRLLAVILWFQLALCFGPAQLTGGFDDLHVCADPGIPENGFRTPSGGVFFEGSVARFHCQDGFNLKGSPKRLCVKYFNGTLGWIPSDKSICVLEDCGIPQIEDAEIHNKTYRYGSKLIITCHEGFKIRYPDLYNMVSLCRNDGTWDNLPICQGCLRPVAFSNGYVNISEFQASFPVGTVIAYHCFPGFKLDGSQYLECLHNLIWSSSPPRCLSLEGGRPEHLFPVLYSPHVRLAAAVLYFCPKSSPTPAPTCSLTSTTTSLF
;
A
#
# COMPACT_ATOMS: atom_id res chain seq x y z
N MET A 1 31.67 -59.65 -31.06
CA MET A 1 31.76 -60.25 -29.71
C MET A 1 30.30 -60.41 -29.23
N TYR A 2 29.62 -61.56 -29.27
CA TYR A 2 30.05 -62.97 -29.19
C TYR A 2 30.95 -63.21 -27.97
N HIS A 3 30.65 -64.06 -26.98
CA HIS A 3 29.59 -65.09 -26.75
C HIS A 3 28.90 -64.82 -25.38
N GLY A 4 27.75 -65.38 -24.96
CA GLY A 4 27.15 -66.74 -25.10
C GLY A 4 27.25 -67.47 -23.73
N MET A 5 26.43 -68.44 -23.33
CA MET A 5 25.27 -69.11 -23.95
C MET A 5 24.42 -69.82 -22.85
N ASN A 6 23.15 -70.11 -23.15
CA ASN A 6 22.25 -70.99 -22.38
C ASN A 6 22.59 -72.48 -22.62
N PRO A 7 22.25 -73.43 -21.73
CA PRO A 7 21.17 -74.42 -22.02
C PRO A 7 20.46 -75.01 -20.77
N SER A 8 19.41 -75.87 -20.78
CA SER A 8 18.31 -76.25 -21.70
C SER A 8 17.37 -77.27 -20.99
N ASN A 9 16.21 -77.58 -21.57
CA ASN A 9 15.22 -78.65 -21.24
C ASN A 9 14.42 -78.48 -19.93
N GLY A 10 13.12 -78.82 -19.81
CA GLY A 10 12.12 -79.30 -20.78
C GLY A 10 11.61 -80.72 -20.50
N ASP A 11 10.33 -80.87 -20.08
CA ASP A 11 9.37 -81.94 -20.51
C ASP A 11 8.06 -81.99 -19.65
N GLY A 12 6.97 -82.51 -20.25
CA GLY A 12 5.66 -82.82 -19.62
C GLY A 12 4.63 -81.67 -19.64
N PHE A 13 3.60 -81.55 -20.50
CA PHE A 13 2.78 -82.48 -21.31
C PHE A 13 1.66 -83.22 -20.56
N LEU A 14 0.41 -83.05 -21.05
CA LEU A 14 -0.89 -83.59 -20.59
C LEU A 14 -1.30 -83.11 -19.17
N GLU A 15 -2.53 -82.68 -18.87
CA GLU A 15 -3.81 -82.61 -19.59
C GLU A 15 -4.64 -81.43 -18.98
N GLN A 16 -5.86 -81.04 -19.38
CA GLN A 16 -6.88 -81.63 -20.25
C GLN A 16 -7.72 -80.54 -20.96
N GLN A 17 -8.34 -80.88 -22.09
CA GLN A 17 -9.54 -80.21 -22.63
C GLN A 17 -10.53 -81.30 -23.12
N GLN A 18 -11.82 -80.97 -23.16
CA GLN A 18 -12.96 -81.80 -23.63
C GLN A 18 -13.48 -82.95 -22.74
N GLN A 19 -14.43 -82.61 -21.87
CA GLN A 19 -15.79 -83.20 -21.73
C GLN A 19 -16.53 -82.25 -20.73
N GLN A 20 -17.82 -81.94 -20.83
CA GLN A 20 -18.94 -82.78 -21.29
C GLN A 20 -20.19 -81.93 -21.69
N GLN A 21 -20.82 -82.34 -22.81
CA GLN A 21 -22.27 -82.37 -23.11
C GLN A 21 -23.23 -81.17 -22.87
N GLN A 22 -23.85 -80.73 -23.97
CA GLN A 22 -25.25 -80.28 -24.02
C GLN A 22 -26.22 -81.38 -23.52
N GLN A 23 -27.21 -81.03 -22.70
CA GLN A 23 -28.65 -81.40 -22.82
C GLN A 23 -29.50 -80.64 -21.75
N PRO A 24 -30.82 -80.87 -21.64
CA PRO A 24 -31.90 -80.06 -22.20
C PRO A 24 -32.49 -79.00 -21.23
N GLN A 25 -33.25 -78.03 -21.74
CA GLN A 25 -34.06 -77.16 -20.87
C GLN A 25 -35.26 -77.94 -20.29
N SER A 26 -35.42 -77.87 -18.96
CA SER A 26 -36.54 -78.48 -18.24
C SER A 26 -37.74 -77.53 -18.13
N PRO A 27 -38.99 -78.02 -18.26
CA PRO A 27 -40.19 -77.18 -18.32
C PRO A 27 -40.56 -76.50 -16.99
N GLN A 28 -39.87 -76.81 -15.89
CA GLN A 28 -40.16 -76.27 -14.56
C GLN A 28 -39.71 -74.81 -14.36
N ARG A 29 -38.86 -74.25 -15.24
CA ARG A 29 -38.45 -72.84 -15.11
C ARG A 29 -39.50 -71.82 -15.57
N LEU A 30 -40.47 -72.19 -16.43
CA LEU A 30 -41.52 -71.26 -16.85
C LEU A 30 -42.51 -70.93 -15.72
N LEU A 31 -42.91 -71.93 -14.92
CA LEU A 31 -43.88 -71.74 -13.83
C LEU A 31 -43.36 -70.82 -12.72
N ALA A 32 -42.07 -70.88 -12.42
CA ALA A 32 -41.43 -70.00 -11.44
C ALA A 32 -41.48 -68.52 -11.87
N VAL A 33 -41.23 -68.23 -13.15
CA VAL A 33 -41.28 -66.86 -13.69
C VAL A 33 -42.71 -66.31 -13.66
N ILE A 34 -43.71 -67.13 -13.99
CA ILE A 34 -45.13 -66.71 -13.99
C ILE A 34 -45.62 -66.40 -12.56
N LEU A 35 -45.23 -67.20 -11.56
CA LEU A 35 -45.57 -66.95 -10.15
C LEU A 35 -44.92 -65.67 -9.60
N TRP A 36 -43.70 -65.33 -10.04
CA TRP A 36 -43.08 -64.04 -9.71
C TRP A 36 -43.84 -62.84 -10.30
N PHE A 37 -44.29 -62.94 -11.55
CA PHE A 37 -45.08 -61.88 -12.19
C PHE A 37 -46.47 -61.68 -11.56
N GLN A 38 -47.10 -62.73 -11.01
CA GLN A 38 -48.40 -62.61 -10.33
C GLN A 38 -48.27 -62.01 -8.91
N LEU A 39 -47.20 -62.29 -8.17
CA LEU A 39 -46.94 -61.66 -6.87
C LEU A 39 -46.54 -60.18 -6.98
N ALA A 40 -45.83 -59.79 -8.05
CA ALA A 40 -45.46 -58.40 -8.32
C ALA A 40 -46.66 -57.48 -8.62
N LEU A 41 -47.83 -58.01 -8.95
CA LEU A 41 -49.04 -57.24 -9.26
C LEU A 41 -49.91 -56.92 -8.02
N CYS A 42 -49.67 -57.57 -6.87
CA CYS A 42 -50.38 -57.26 -5.62
C CYS A 42 -49.64 -56.25 -4.73
N PHE A 43 -48.36 -55.99 -4.99
CA PHE A 43 -47.60 -54.89 -4.38
C PHE A 43 -47.39 -53.80 -5.42
N GLY A 44 -48.49 -53.11 -5.76
CA GLY A 44 -48.38 -51.84 -6.49
C GLY A 44 -47.45 -50.88 -5.74
N PRO A 45 -46.74 -49.97 -6.45
CA PRO A 45 -45.80 -49.06 -5.80
C PRO A 45 -46.55 -48.24 -4.77
N ALA A 46 -46.32 -48.54 -3.49
CA ALA A 46 -46.78 -47.71 -2.39
C ALA A 46 -46.16 -46.33 -2.62
N GLN A 47 -46.99 -45.36 -2.98
CA GLN A 47 -46.56 -44.05 -3.37
C GLN A 47 -46.03 -43.34 -2.13
N LEU A 48 -44.73 -43.51 -1.85
CA LEU A 48 -43.97 -42.75 -0.85
C LEU A 48 -43.73 -41.32 -1.36
N THR A 49 -44.79 -40.68 -1.87
CA THR A 49 -44.93 -39.22 -1.89
C THR A 49 -45.40 -38.75 -0.51
N GLY A 50 -44.68 -39.17 0.54
CA GLY A 50 -44.57 -38.36 1.74
C GLY A 50 -43.72 -37.16 1.32
N GLY A 51 -44.39 -36.08 0.92
CA GLY A 51 -43.76 -34.95 0.25
C GLY A 51 -42.60 -34.40 1.07
N PHE A 52 -41.42 -34.29 0.44
CA PHE A 52 -40.31 -33.49 0.96
C PHE A 52 -40.58 -32.00 0.66
N ASP A 53 -41.80 -31.55 0.98
CA ASP A 53 -42.40 -30.26 0.61
C ASP A 53 -42.95 -29.55 1.85
N ASP A 54 -42.23 -29.59 2.98
CA ASP A 54 -42.36 -28.53 3.99
C ASP A 54 -41.15 -28.39 4.96
N LEU A 55 -39.92 -28.66 4.51
CA LEU A 55 -38.75 -28.38 5.35
C LEU A 55 -38.51 -26.86 5.41
N HIS A 56 -39.15 -26.21 6.38
CA HIS A 56 -39.01 -24.80 6.73
C HIS A 56 -37.57 -24.49 7.18
N VAL A 57 -36.66 -24.28 6.22
CA VAL A 57 -35.25 -23.91 6.45
C VAL A 57 -34.80 -22.86 5.44
N CYS A 58 -33.80 -22.06 5.82
CA CYS A 58 -33.08 -21.24 4.87
C CYS A 58 -32.15 -22.09 4.00
N ALA A 59 -32.08 -21.77 2.70
CA ALA A 59 -31.07 -22.32 1.79
C ALA A 59 -29.65 -22.05 2.31
N ASP A 60 -28.68 -22.92 2.02
CA ASP A 60 -27.31 -22.72 2.46
C ASP A 60 -26.75 -21.39 1.85
N PRO A 61 -26.29 -20.42 2.68
CA PRO A 61 -25.82 -19.12 2.20
C PRO A 61 -24.44 -19.14 1.53
N GLY A 62 -23.84 -20.33 1.38
CA GLY A 62 -22.51 -20.57 0.83
C GLY A 62 -21.38 -20.31 1.84
N ILE A 63 -20.15 -20.47 1.35
CA ILE A 63 -18.91 -20.05 1.99
C ILE A 63 -18.18 -19.12 0.98
N PRO A 64 -17.67 -17.95 1.40
CA PRO A 64 -16.88 -17.10 0.51
C PRO A 64 -15.56 -17.78 0.11
N GLU A 65 -15.16 -17.58 -1.14
CA GLU A 65 -13.81 -17.93 -1.61
C GLU A 65 -12.76 -17.16 -0.78
N ASN A 66 -11.64 -17.78 -0.42
CA ASN A 66 -10.64 -17.22 0.51
C ASN A 66 -11.22 -16.81 1.88
N GLY A 67 -12.24 -17.54 2.36
CA GLY A 67 -12.84 -17.32 3.67
C GLY A 67 -13.52 -18.56 4.24
N PHE A 68 -14.16 -18.39 5.39
CA PHE A 68 -14.84 -19.44 6.14
C PHE A 68 -16.14 -18.95 6.77
N ARG A 69 -17.04 -19.90 7.05
CA ARG A 69 -18.33 -19.65 7.70
C ARG A 69 -18.45 -20.45 8.99
N THR A 70 -19.08 -19.85 10.00
CA THR A 70 -19.47 -20.50 11.25
C THR A 70 -21.01 -20.46 11.40
N PRO A 71 -21.71 -21.60 11.49
CA PRO A 71 -21.18 -22.97 11.37
C PRO A 71 -20.75 -23.30 9.93
N SER A 72 -19.82 -24.25 9.77
CA SER A 72 -19.27 -24.64 8.47
C SER A 72 -20.29 -25.36 7.59
N GLY A 73 -21.14 -26.20 8.18
CA GLY A 73 -22.27 -26.86 7.52
C GLY A 73 -23.41 -27.15 8.50
N GLY A 74 -24.54 -27.61 7.97
CA GLY A 74 -25.72 -27.95 8.75
C GLY A 74 -27.02 -27.51 8.06
N VAL A 75 -28.14 -27.68 8.77
CA VAL A 75 -29.47 -27.25 8.35
C VAL A 75 -29.83 -25.96 9.09
N PHE A 76 -30.32 -24.95 8.37
CA PHE A 76 -30.53 -23.60 8.91
C PHE A 76 -32.01 -23.30 9.17
N PHE A 77 -32.47 -23.59 10.38
CA PHE A 77 -33.81 -23.25 10.85
C PHE A 77 -33.97 -21.74 11.12
N GLU A 78 -35.21 -21.28 11.30
CA GLU A 78 -35.52 -19.94 11.78
C GLU A 78 -34.71 -19.57 13.04
N GLY A 79 -34.14 -18.36 13.07
CA GLY A 79 -33.23 -17.92 14.13
C GLY A 79 -31.76 -18.32 13.96
N SER A 80 -31.43 -19.18 12.99
CA SER A 80 -30.02 -19.57 12.72
C SER A 80 -29.16 -18.38 12.29
N VAL A 81 -27.93 -18.30 12.79
CA VAL A 81 -26.98 -17.23 12.43
C VAL A 81 -25.75 -17.80 11.74
N ALA A 82 -25.56 -17.43 10.47
CA ALA A 82 -24.30 -17.63 9.75
C ALA A 82 -23.37 -16.44 9.99
N ARG A 83 -22.13 -16.71 10.43
CA ARG A 83 -21.05 -15.71 10.57
C ARG A 83 -19.99 -15.98 9.52
N PHE A 84 -19.48 -14.92 8.89
CA PHE A 84 -18.52 -15.01 7.79
C PHE A 84 -17.22 -14.31 8.17
N HIS A 85 -16.11 -14.94 7.80
CA HIS A 85 -14.76 -14.50 8.07
C HIS A 85 -13.90 -14.74 6.83
N CYS A 86 -12.84 -13.97 6.69
CA CYS A 86 -11.89 -14.12 5.59
C CYS A 86 -10.56 -14.70 6.10
N GLN A 87 -9.83 -15.33 5.20
CA GLN A 87 -8.44 -15.70 5.42
C GLN A 87 -7.56 -14.44 5.52
N ASP A 88 -6.42 -14.54 6.20
CA ASP A 88 -5.50 -13.43 6.39
C ASP A 88 -5.14 -12.75 5.06
N GLY A 89 -5.39 -11.44 4.99
CA GLY A 89 -5.15 -10.64 3.78
C GLY A 89 -6.33 -10.50 2.81
N PHE A 90 -7.51 -10.98 3.17
CA PHE A 90 -8.74 -10.67 2.46
C PHE A 90 -9.70 -9.91 3.38
N ASN A 91 -10.30 -8.84 2.85
CA ASN A 91 -11.29 -8.05 3.56
C ASN A 91 -12.71 -8.50 3.18
N LEU A 92 -13.56 -8.67 4.19
CA LEU A 92 -14.95 -9.04 3.97
C LEU A 92 -15.75 -7.83 3.48
N LYS A 93 -16.31 -7.92 2.27
CA LYS A 93 -17.34 -7.00 1.78
C LYS A 93 -18.71 -7.69 1.88
N GLY A 94 -19.73 -6.89 2.19
CA GLY A 94 -21.07 -7.37 2.51
C GLY A 94 -21.22 -7.85 3.96
N SER A 95 -22.33 -8.53 4.25
CA SER A 95 -22.74 -8.87 5.62
C SER A 95 -21.80 -9.84 6.34
N PRO A 96 -21.18 -9.46 7.49
CA PRO A 96 -20.37 -10.36 8.31
C PRO A 96 -21.19 -11.38 9.09
N LYS A 97 -22.49 -11.12 9.26
CA LYS A 97 -23.44 -12.01 9.95
C LYS A 97 -24.78 -11.93 9.23
N ARG A 98 -25.41 -13.08 9.01
CA ARG A 98 -26.74 -13.20 8.39
C ARG A 98 -27.62 -14.06 9.30
N LEU A 99 -28.87 -13.65 9.47
CA LEU A 99 -29.89 -14.31 10.30
C LEU A 99 -30.95 -14.93 9.39
N CYS A 100 -31.28 -16.20 9.63
CA CYS A 100 -32.40 -16.86 8.98
C CYS A 100 -33.71 -16.42 9.65
N VAL A 101 -34.62 -15.79 8.90
CA VAL A 101 -35.91 -15.29 9.41
C VAL A 101 -37.07 -15.69 8.51
N LYS A 102 -38.26 -15.84 9.09
CA LYS A 102 -39.50 -16.07 8.33
C LYS A 102 -40.06 -14.74 7.83
N TYR A 103 -40.27 -14.64 6.53
CA TYR A 103 -40.94 -13.51 5.89
C TYR A 103 -42.46 -13.62 6.01
N PHE A 104 -43.17 -12.51 5.81
CA PHE A 104 -44.65 -12.43 5.89
C PHE A 104 -45.39 -13.36 4.93
N ASN A 105 -44.76 -13.78 3.82
CA ASN A 105 -45.29 -14.76 2.87
C ASN A 105 -45.15 -16.23 3.34
N GLY A 106 -44.61 -16.46 4.54
CA GLY A 106 -44.34 -17.79 5.11
C GLY A 106 -42.98 -18.40 4.74
N THR A 107 -42.26 -17.87 3.75
CA THR A 107 -40.94 -18.40 3.36
C THR A 107 -39.82 -17.97 4.31
N LEU A 108 -38.76 -18.78 4.41
CA LEU A 108 -37.56 -18.46 5.18
C LEU A 108 -36.44 -17.92 4.28
N GLY A 109 -35.69 -16.94 4.76
CA GLY A 109 -34.48 -16.48 4.08
C GLY A 109 -33.56 -15.63 4.94
N TRP A 110 -32.43 -15.23 4.36
CA TRP A 110 -31.33 -14.58 5.06
C TRP A 110 -31.46 -13.06 5.06
N ILE A 111 -31.41 -12.46 6.25
CA ILE A 111 -31.26 -11.02 6.44
C ILE A 111 -29.93 -10.70 7.14
N PRO A 112 -29.11 -9.77 6.62
CA PRO A 112 -29.31 -9.09 5.35
C PRO A 112 -29.09 -10.03 4.14
N SER A 113 -29.66 -9.66 2.99
CA SER A 113 -29.75 -10.52 1.80
C SER A 113 -28.50 -10.49 0.91
N ASP A 114 -27.60 -9.54 1.13
CA ASP A 114 -26.34 -9.40 0.41
C ASP A 114 -25.38 -10.56 0.68
N LYS A 115 -24.53 -10.85 -0.31
CA LYS A 115 -23.56 -11.93 -0.23
C LYS A 115 -22.28 -11.43 0.44
N SER A 116 -21.83 -12.16 1.45
CA SER A 116 -20.50 -12.00 2.04
C SER A 116 -19.43 -12.48 1.04
N ILE A 117 -18.49 -11.61 0.69
CA ILE A 117 -17.40 -11.93 -0.25
C ILE A 117 -16.08 -11.47 0.36
N CYS A 118 -15.10 -12.36 0.39
CA CYS A 118 -13.73 -12.00 0.77
C CYS A 118 -13.01 -11.52 -0.49
N VAL A 119 -12.77 -10.21 -0.56
CA VAL A 119 -12.01 -9.61 -1.65
C VAL A 119 -10.69 -9.10 -1.10
N LEU A 120 -9.69 -9.08 -1.96
CA LEU A 120 -8.46 -8.41 -1.66
C LEU A 120 -8.62 -6.91 -1.94
N GLU A 121 -8.10 -6.04 -1.08
CA GLU A 121 -8.18 -4.59 -1.25
C GLU A 121 -7.11 -4.13 -2.26
N ASP A 122 -7.52 -3.41 -3.30
CA ASP A 122 -6.56 -2.78 -4.23
C ASP A 122 -5.86 -1.62 -3.53
N CYS A 123 -4.53 -1.51 -3.68
CA CYS A 123 -3.78 -0.40 -3.11
C CYS A 123 -4.11 0.92 -3.80
N GLY A 124 -4.34 1.95 -2.98
CA GLY A 124 -4.51 3.31 -3.46
C GLY A 124 -3.27 3.82 -4.21
N ILE A 125 -3.48 4.70 -5.19
CA ILE A 125 -2.38 5.35 -5.91
C ILE A 125 -1.67 6.31 -4.92
N PRO A 126 -0.38 6.07 -4.57
CA PRO A 126 0.32 6.90 -3.60
C PRO A 126 0.54 8.30 -4.18
N GLN A 127 0.60 9.31 -3.31
CA GLN A 127 0.96 10.67 -3.69
C GLN A 127 2.46 10.86 -3.43
N ILE A 128 3.24 10.98 -4.50
CA ILE A 128 4.69 11.17 -4.45
C ILE A 128 5.02 12.41 -5.27
N GLU A 129 5.68 13.39 -4.64
CA GLU A 129 6.08 14.63 -5.29
C GLU A 129 7.16 14.37 -6.36
N ASP A 130 7.15 15.20 -7.41
CA ASP A 130 8.05 15.12 -8.55
C ASP A 130 8.11 13.74 -9.24
N ALA A 131 6.95 13.08 -9.36
CA ALA A 131 6.82 11.75 -9.95
C ALA A 131 5.57 11.56 -10.83
N GLU A 132 5.71 10.68 -11.82
CA GLU A 132 4.62 10.13 -12.62
C GLU A 132 4.40 8.64 -12.27
N ILE A 133 3.16 8.27 -11.98
CA ILE A 133 2.76 6.88 -11.69
C ILE A 133 1.98 6.34 -12.88
N HIS A 134 2.49 5.29 -13.52
CA HIS A 134 2.01 4.89 -14.85
C HIS A 134 0.76 3.99 -14.84
N ASN A 135 0.49 3.30 -13.73
CA ASN A 135 -0.65 2.39 -13.61
C ASN A 135 -1.71 2.92 -12.64
N LYS A 136 -2.98 2.70 -12.96
CA LYS A 136 -4.16 3.23 -12.26
C LYS A 136 -4.74 2.29 -11.20
N THR A 137 -4.31 1.02 -11.17
CA THR A 137 -4.83 0.02 -10.24
C THR A 137 -3.72 -0.97 -9.87
N TYR A 138 -3.47 -1.11 -8.57
CA TYR A 138 -2.45 -2.02 -8.03
C TYR A 138 -3.12 -3.03 -7.09
N ARG A 139 -3.06 -4.31 -7.44
CA ARG A 139 -3.54 -5.41 -6.58
C ARG A 139 -2.42 -5.88 -5.66
N TYR A 140 -2.73 -6.63 -4.61
CA TYR A 140 -1.71 -7.30 -3.77
C TYR A 140 -0.61 -7.98 -4.59
N GLY A 141 0.64 -7.83 -4.15
CA GLY A 141 1.82 -8.34 -4.83
C GLY A 141 2.25 -7.53 -6.05
N SER A 142 1.46 -6.55 -6.50
CA SER A 142 1.87 -5.63 -7.57
C SER A 142 3.04 -4.75 -7.11
N LYS A 143 3.98 -4.51 -8.02
CA LYS A 143 5.08 -3.58 -7.83
C LYS A 143 4.66 -2.19 -8.30
N LEU A 144 5.01 -1.14 -7.56
CA LEU A 144 4.77 0.24 -7.97
C LEU A 144 5.55 0.55 -9.26
N ILE A 145 4.87 1.08 -10.28
CA ILE A 145 5.48 1.54 -11.53
C ILE A 145 5.46 3.07 -11.51
N ILE A 146 6.65 3.64 -11.28
CA ILE A 146 6.86 5.06 -11.02
C ILE A 146 8.13 5.55 -11.71
N THR A 147 8.05 6.76 -12.27
CA THR A 147 9.18 7.46 -12.90
C THR A 147 9.27 8.85 -12.28
N CYS A 148 10.45 9.25 -11.79
CA CYS A 148 10.65 10.61 -11.31
C CYS A 148 10.73 11.61 -12.47
N HIS A 149 10.32 12.85 -12.22
CA HIS A 149 10.50 13.96 -13.17
C HIS A 149 11.99 14.21 -13.46
N GLU A 150 12.26 14.93 -14.55
CA GLU A 150 13.61 15.25 -15.00
C GLU A 150 14.43 15.94 -13.89
N GLY A 151 15.67 15.49 -13.73
CA GLY A 151 16.59 15.99 -12.71
C GLY A 151 16.41 15.40 -11.31
N PHE A 152 15.41 14.55 -11.06
CA PHE A 152 15.25 13.79 -9.82
C PHE A 152 15.65 12.32 -10.00
N LYS A 153 15.98 11.63 -8.90
CA LYS A 153 16.21 10.18 -8.88
C LYS A 153 15.40 9.51 -7.79
N ILE A 154 14.94 8.30 -8.07
CA ILE A 154 14.21 7.48 -7.10
C ILE A 154 15.13 7.11 -5.94
N ARG A 155 14.66 7.29 -4.70
CA ARG A 155 15.28 6.77 -3.49
C ARG A 155 14.24 6.08 -2.63
N TYR A 156 14.57 4.89 -2.16
CA TYR A 156 13.76 4.14 -1.20
C TYR A 156 14.26 4.41 0.23
N PRO A 157 13.35 4.51 1.22
CA PRO A 157 13.72 4.56 2.63
C PRO A 157 14.49 3.31 3.08
N ASP A 158 14.07 2.12 2.62
CA ASP A 158 14.84 0.89 2.76
C ASP A 158 15.93 0.82 1.67
N LEU A 159 17.19 0.65 2.08
CA LEU A 159 18.34 0.54 1.17
C LEU A 159 18.58 -0.90 0.68
N TYR A 160 17.95 -1.91 1.30
CA TYR A 160 18.04 -3.32 0.91
C TYR A 160 16.89 -3.73 -0.02
N ASN A 161 15.70 -3.15 0.17
CA ASN A 161 14.55 -3.33 -0.71
C ASN A 161 14.35 -2.07 -1.58
N MET A 162 14.66 -2.16 -2.88
CA MET A 162 14.46 -1.07 -3.84
C MET A 162 13.15 -1.21 -4.66
N VAL A 163 12.10 -1.75 -4.03
CA VAL A 163 10.78 -1.98 -4.62
C VAL A 163 9.70 -1.62 -3.59
N SER A 164 8.58 -1.03 -4.05
CA SER A 164 7.33 -0.99 -3.27
C SER A 164 6.39 -2.11 -3.74
N LEU A 165 5.85 -2.86 -2.80
CA LEU A 165 4.86 -3.90 -3.01
C LEU A 165 3.52 -3.49 -2.39
N CYS A 166 2.45 -3.72 -3.15
CA CYS A 166 1.09 -3.60 -2.63
C CYS A 166 0.82 -4.74 -1.65
N ARG A 167 0.50 -4.38 -0.40
CA ARG A 167 0.18 -5.31 0.69
C ARG A 167 -1.29 -5.73 0.64
N ASN A 168 -1.61 -6.75 1.43
CA ASN A 168 -2.92 -7.38 1.48
C ASN A 168 -3.99 -6.53 2.21
N ASP A 169 -3.55 -5.55 3.00
CA ASP A 169 -4.37 -4.52 3.67
C ASP A 169 -4.60 -3.27 2.79
N GLY A 170 -4.20 -3.30 1.51
CA GLY A 170 -4.31 -2.16 0.59
C GLY A 170 -3.26 -1.07 0.82
N THR A 171 -2.24 -1.31 1.67
CA THR A 171 -1.14 -0.37 1.93
C THR A 171 0.11 -0.67 1.10
N TRP A 172 1.03 0.28 1.05
CA TRP A 172 2.36 0.10 0.46
C TRP A 172 3.40 -0.10 1.55
N ASP A 173 4.35 -1.01 1.36
CA ASP A 173 5.41 -1.33 2.33
C ASP A 173 6.52 -0.27 2.40
N ASN A 174 7.00 0.19 1.24
CA ASN A 174 8.25 0.92 1.09
C ASN A 174 8.11 1.93 -0.05
N LEU A 175 7.35 3.02 0.18
CA LEU A 175 7.15 4.07 -0.81
C LEU A 175 8.44 4.88 -1.04
N PRO A 176 8.86 5.10 -2.29
CA PRO A 176 10.03 5.91 -2.60
C PRO A 176 9.72 7.41 -2.55
N ILE A 177 10.78 8.19 -2.52
CA ILE A 177 10.78 9.62 -2.80
C ILE A 177 11.56 9.91 -4.08
N CYS A 178 11.15 10.92 -4.83
CA CYS A 178 11.96 11.47 -5.93
C CYS A 178 12.86 12.56 -5.37
N GLN A 179 14.16 12.27 -5.30
CA GLN A 179 15.14 13.13 -4.65
C GLN A 179 16.13 13.71 -5.66
N GLY A 180 16.31 15.02 -5.63
CA GLY A 180 17.38 15.74 -6.29
C GLY A 180 18.51 16.06 -5.30
N CYS A 181 19.16 17.22 -5.47
CA CYS A 181 20.01 17.77 -4.43
C CYS A 181 19.16 18.19 -3.22
N LEU A 182 19.61 17.82 -2.02
CA LEU A 182 18.97 18.25 -0.78
C LEU A 182 19.14 19.76 -0.58
N ARG A 183 18.16 20.39 0.07
CA ARG A 183 18.24 21.81 0.49
C ARG A 183 19.57 22.09 1.20
N PRO A 184 20.43 22.98 0.67
CA PRO A 184 21.67 23.33 1.32
C PRO A 184 21.40 24.13 2.59
N VAL A 185 22.28 23.98 3.57
CA VAL A 185 22.10 24.52 4.93
C VAL A 185 21.97 26.05 4.89
N ALA A 186 20.92 26.57 5.53
CA ALA A 186 20.76 28.01 5.74
C ALA A 186 21.77 28.51 6.79
N PHE A 187 22.32 29.70 6.55
CA PHE A 187 23.40 30.30 7.33
C PHE A 187 22.94 31.67 7.88
N SER A 188 23.62 32.17 8.91
CA SER A 188 23.32 33.47 9.50
C SER A 188 23.85 34.63 8.64
N ASN A 189 23.16 35.77 8.71
CA ASN A 189 23.57 37.05 8.10
C ASN A 189 23.52 37.10 6.56
N GLY A 190 22.65 36.32 5.94
CA GLY A 190 22.33 36.43 4.52
C GLY A 190 21.06 35.66 4.12
N TYR A 191 20.85 35.55 2.82
CA TYR A 191 19.69 34.91 2.20
C TYR A 191 20.06 34.19 0.89
N VAL A 192 19.15 33.35 0.42
CA VAL A 192 19.30 32.53 -0.79
C VAL A 192 17.95 32.48 -1.53
N ASN A 193 17.98 32.42 -2.86
CA ASN A 193 16.81 32.52 -3.75
C ASN A 193 15.96 31.24 -3.85
N ILE A 194 15.62 30.60 -2.73
CA ILE A 194 14.84 29.35 -2.68
C ILE A 194 13.60 29.46 -1.78
N SER A 195 12.49 28.82 -2.18
CA SER A 195 11.26 28.75 -1.37
C SER A 195 11.52 28.05 -0.03
N GLU A 196 10.85 28.45 1.05
CA GLU A 196 11.01 27.81 2.37
C GLU A 196 10.59 26.33 2.38
N PHE A 197 9.61 25.97 1.56
CA PHE A 197 9.02 24.62 1.52
C PHE A 197 9.79 23.62 0.63
N GLN A 198 10.72 24.09 -0.22
CA GLN A 198 11.48 23.21 -1.11
C GLN A 198 12.61 22.49 -0.37
N ALA A 199 12.46 21.17 -0.18
CA ALA A 199 13.47 20.30 0.43
C ALA A 199 14.44 19.66 -0.59
N SER A 200 14.05 19.61 -1.87
CA SER A 200 14.69 18.85 -2.95
C SER A 200 14.74 19.72 -4.22
N PHE A 201 15.85 19.65 -4.98
CA PHE A 201 16.08 20.48 -6.17
C PHE A 201 16.60 19.62 -7.34
N PRO A 202 16.02 19.72 -8.55
CA PRO A 202 16.45 18.91 -9.70
C PRO A 202 17.87 19.26 -10.14
N VAL A 203 18.55 18.28 -10.76
CA VAL A 203 19.85 18.47 -11.45
C VAL A 203 19.77 19.66 -12.43
N GLY A 204 20.80 20.49 -12.46
CA GLY A 204 20.86 21.73 -13.23
C GLY A 204 20.26 22.95 -12.53
N THR A 205 19.63 22.79 -11.36
CA THR A 205 19.21 23.95 -10.54
C THR A 205 20.43 24.76 -10.10
N VAL A 206 20.40 26.08 -10.34
CA VAL A 206 21.41 27.03 -9.82
C VAL A 206 20.77 27.95 -8.79
N ILE A 207 21.39 28.04 -7.62
CA ILE A 207 21.00 28.93 -6.52
C ILE A 207 22.08 29.98 -6.26
N ALA A 208 21.67 31.15 -5.78
CA ALA A 208 22.50 32.33 -5.58
C ALA A 208 22.42 32.84 -4.13
N TYR A 209 23.58 32.91 -3.49
CA TYR A 209 23.78 33.35 -2.11
C TYR A 209 24.07 34.85 -2.03
N HIS A 210 23.48 35.51 -1.04
CA HIS A 210 23.63 36.94 -0.81
C HIS A 210 23.80 37.23 0.68
N CYS A 211 24.73 38.12 1.03
CA CYS A 211 24.89 38.59 2.40
C CYS A 211 23.98 39.79 2.70
N PHE A 212 23.63 39.99 3.97
CA PHE A 212 23.05 41.26 4.41
C PHE A 212 24.11 42.37 4.42
N PRO A 213 23.71 43.66 4.37
CA PRO A 213 24.63 44.79 4.45
C PRO A 213 25.56 44.71 5.68
N GLY A 214 26.83 45.08 5.50
CA GLY A 214 27.87 44.97 6.53
C GLY A 214 28.63 43.64 6.53
N PHE A 215 28.21 42.66 5.73
CA PHE A 215 28.87 41.36 5.60
C PHE A 215 29.41 41.14 4.17
N LYS A 216 30.54 40.42 4.08
CA LYS A 216 31.17 39.99 2.82
C LYS A 216 31.01 38.49 2.63
N LEU A 217 30.69 38.08 1.40
CA LEU A 217 30.60 36.68 1.01
C LEU A 217 32.00 36.06 0.86
N ASP A 218 32.20 34.92 1.50
CA ASP A 218 33.40 34.10 1.50
C ASP A 218 33.05 32.68 1.03
N GLY A 219 33.60 32.26 -0.11
CA GLY A 219 33.21 31.05 -0.84
C GLY A 219 32.50 31.34 -2.17
N SER A 220 31.77 30.36 -2.72
CA SER A 220 31.06 30.51 -3.99
C SER A 220 29.74 31.26 -3.81
N GLN A 221 29.48 32.26 -4.66
CA GLN A 221 28.17 32.92 -4.72
C GLN A 221 27.09 32.00 -5.32
N TYR A 222 27.46 31.11 -6.23
CA TYR A 222 26.55 30.25 -6.98
C TYR A 222 26.81 28.77 -6.69
N LEU A 223 25.75 28.03 -6.39
CA LEU A 223 25.77 26.57 -6.23
C LEU A 223 24.88 25.95 -7.30
N GLU A 224 25.39 24.94 -8.00
CA GLU A 224 24.67 24.18 -9.05
C GLU A 224 24.43 22.75 -8.57
N CYS A 225 23.22 22.21 -8.77
CA CYS A 225 22.90 20.83 -8.46
C CYS A 225 23.45 19.90 -9.54
N LEU A 226 24.50 19.15 -9.23
CA LEU A 226 25.16 18.25 -10.18
C LEU A 226 24.44 16.90 -10.32
N HIS A 227 24.71 16.19 -11.42
CA HIS A 227 24.13 14.89 -11.77
C HIS A 227 24.29 13.78 -10.70
N ASN A 228 25.23 13.94 -9.76
CA ASN A 228 25.44 13.03 -8.63
C ASN A 228 24.56 13.38 -7.40
N LEU A 229 23.67 14.36 -7.53
CA LEU A 229 22.81 14.93 -6.47
C LEU A 229 23.57 15.66 -5.35
N ILE A 230 24.73 16.22 -5.69
CA ILE A 230 25.58 17.01 -4.79
C ILE A 230 25.73 18.42 -5.40
N TRP A 231 25.74 19.44 -4.55
CA TRP A 231 26.00 20.82 -4.98
C TRP A 231 27.46 20.99 -5.44
N SER A 232 27.68 21.81 -6.46
CA SER A 232 28.99 22.06 -7.07
C SER A 232 30.05 22.63 -6.12
N SER A 233 29.63 23.22 -5.01
CA SER A 233 30.50 23.73 -3.94
C SER A 233 29.78 23.70 -2.59
N SER A 234 30.53 23.85 -1.49
CA SER A 234 29.96 24.02 -0.15
C SER A 234 29.30 25.40 -0.01
N PRO A 235 28.21 25.55 0.77
CA PRO A 235 27.58 26.85 1.02
C PRO A 235 28.58 27.89 1.56
N PRO A 236 28.55 29.13 1.06
CA PRO A 236 29.46 30.20 1.48
C PRO A 236 29.15 30.72 2.89
N ARG A 237 30.04 31.55 3.42
CA ARG A 237 29.88 32.27 4.70
C ARG A 237 29.75 33.76 4.45
N CYS A 238 28.99 34.45 5.31
CA CYS A 238 28.93 35.90 5.35
C CYS A 238 29.70 36.40 6.57
N LEU A 239 30.89 36.97 6.35
CA LEU A 239 31.80 37.46 7.37
C LEU A 239 31.58 38.96 7.61
N SER A 240 31.57 39.41 8.88
CA SER A 240 31.47 40.83 9.19
C SER A 240 32.67 41.60 8.62
N LEU A 241 32.45 42.81 8.12
CA LEU A 241 33.49 43.72 7.63
C LEU A 241 34.28 44.42 8.76
N GLU A 242 34.34 43.82 9.95
CA GLU A 242 34.98 44.37 11.15
C GLU A 242 36.51 44.38 11.04
N GLY A 243 37.02 45.35 10.29
CA GLY A 243 38.44 45.62 10.06
C GLY A 243 38.74 47.01 9.51
N GLY A 244 37.72 47.84 9.31
CA GLY A 244 37.83 49.23 8.88
C GLY A 244 37.60 50.20 10.03
N ARG A 245 38.62 50.44 10.86
CA ARG A 245 38.64 51.62 11.74
C ARG A 245 38.48 52.86 10.84
N PRO A 246 37.48 53.73 11.04
CA PRO A 246 37.36 54.94 10.22
C PRO A 246 38.47 55.93 10.61
N GLU A 247 39.58 55.95 9.86
CA GLU A 247 40.70 56.88 10.04
C GLU A 247 40.38 58.35 9.67
N HIS A 248 39.09 58.68 9.49
CA HIS A 248 38.61 60.03 9.18
C HIS A 248 37.55 60.55 10.16
N LEU A 249 37.49 60.02 11.38
CA LEU A 249 36.89 60.74 12.50
C LEU A 249 37.93 61.66 13.15
N PHE A 250 37.78 62.94 12.84
CA PHE A 250 38.56 64.08 13.34
C PHE A 250 38.84 64.00 14.85
N PRO A 251 39.99 64.53 15.33
CA PRO A 251 40.32 64.54 16.75
C PRO A 251 39.38 65.47 17.52
N VAL A 252 38.30 64.90 18.06
CA VAL A 252 37.47 65.58 19.06
C VAL A 252 38.32 65.73 20.32
N LEU A 253 38.63 66.97 20.72
CA LEU A 253 39.39 67.23 21.93
C LEU A 253 38.63 66.64 23.14
N TYR A 254 39.26 65.68 23.81
CA TYR A 254 38.79 65.19 25.10
C TYR A 254 38.95 66.28 26.16
N SER A 255 37.85 66.96 26.49
CA SER A 255 37.72 67.66 27.78
C SER A 255 37.35 66.63 28.84
N PRO A 256 38.05 66.54 29.99
CA PRO A 256 38.04 65.35 30.85
C PRO A 256 36.79 65.16 31.74
N HIS A 257 35.70 65.89 31.50
CA HIS A 257 34.62 66.05 32.49
C HIS A 257 33.23 65.50 32.14
N VAL A 258 33.01 64.86 30.98
CA VAL A 258 31.68 64.28 30.66
C VAL A 258 31.79 62.85 30.14
N ARG A 259 31.17 61.90 30.86
CA ARG A 259 30.85 60.56 30.36
C ARG A 259 29.39 60.54 29.93
N LEU A 260 29.11 60.35 28.64
CA LEU A 260 27.79 59.88 28.20
C LEU A 260 27.88 58.43 27.74
N ALA A 261 27.06 57.57 28.35
CA ALA A 261 26.72 56.27 27.78
C ALA A 261 25.43 56.46 26.95
N ALA A 262 25.52 56.33 25.63
CA ALA A 262 24.37 56.32 24.75
C ALA A 262 24.00 54.88 24.39
N ALA A 263 22.82 54.42 24.80
CA ALA A 263 22.25 53.16 24.35
C ALA A 263 21.32 53.43 23.16
N VAL A 264 21.59 52.82 22.01
CA VAL A 264 20.73 52.90 20.82
C VAL A 264 19.71 51.76 20.88
N LEU A 265 18.42 52.11 20.94
CA LEU A 265 17.31 51.14 20.89
C LEU A 265 16.61 51.23 19.54
N TYR A 266 16.48 50.09 18.87
CA TYR A 266 15.75 49.97 17.61
C TYR A 266 14.30 49.53 17.86
N PHE A 267 13.33 50.22 17.26
CA PHE A 267 11.93 49.82 17.22
C PHE A 267 11.50 49.57 15.78
N CYS A 268 10.89 48.42 15.50
CA CYS A 268 10.24 48.11 14.22
C CYS A 268 8.76 47.79 14.48
N PRO A 269 7.80 48.59 13.97
CA PRO A 269 6.38 48.25 14.04
C PRO A 269 6.05 47.09 13.10
N LYS A 270 5.15 46.19 13.51
CA LYS A 270 4.71 45.07 12.68
C LYS A 270 3.70 45.52 11.60
N SER A 271 3.76 44.81 10.47
CA SER A 271 2.74 44.64 9.41
C SER A 271 2.28 45.87 8.60
N SER A 272 2.75 45.95 7.35
CA SER A 272 1.91 46.17 6.15
C SER A 272 2.60 45.58 4.90
N PRO A 273 1.87 45.31 3.79
CA PRO A 273 2.41 44.54 2.66
C PRO A 273 2.86 45.40 1.47
N THR A 274 4.05 45.99 1.53
CA THR A 274 4.75 46.59 0.37
C THR A 274 6.28 46.42 0.49
N PRO A 275 7.02 46.35 -0.62
CA PRO A 275 8.44 45.95 -0.61
C PRO A 275 9.41 47.12 -0.35
N ALA A 276 9.36 47.72 0.85
CA ALA A 276 10.49 48.41 1.52
C ALA A 276 10.03 49.09 2.82
N PRO A 277 10.47 48.65 4.02
CA PRO A 277 10.33 49.44 5.23
C PRO A 277 11.48 50.45 5.35
N THR A 278 11.18 51.74 5.14
CA THR A 278 12.14 52.82 5.39
C THR A 278 12.25 53.08 6.90
N CYS A 279 13.29 52.55 7.54
CA CYS A 279 13.59 52.87 8.95
C CYS A 279 14.15 54.30 9.05
N SER A 280 13.41 55.22 9.67
CA SER A 280 13.87 56.58 9.95
C SER A 280 14.58 56.67 11.30
N LEU A 281 15.64 57.47 11.35
CA LEU A 281 16.38 57.79 12.57
C LEU A 281 15.73 58.98 13.27
N THR A 282 15.32 58.81 14.53
CA THR A 282 14.97 59.93 15.43
C THR A 282 15.77 59.82 16.72
N SER A 283 16.77 60.69 16.89
CA SER A 283 17.50 60.82 18.15
C SER A 283 16.75 61.76 19.11
N THR A 284 16.20 61.21 20.21
CA THR A 284 15.71 62.01 21.32
C THR A 284 16.80 62.18 22.37
N THR A 285 17.47 63.33 22.35
CA THR A 285 18.34 63.77 23.46
C THR A 285 17.49 64.23 24.63
N THR A 286 17.27 63.35 25.62
CA THR A 286 16.66 63.72 26.90
C THR A 286 17.75 64.20 27.85
N SER A 287 17.84 65.50 28.10
CA SER A 287 18.64 66.05 29.20
C SER A 287 17.94 65.81 30.53
N LEU A 288 18.51 64.93 31.36
CA LEU A 288 18.22 64.92 32.80
C LEU A 288 19.13 65.96 33.47
N PHE A 289 18.51 66.92 34.15
CA PHE A 289 19.17 67.82 35.11
C PHE A 289 19.24 67.14 36.48
#